data_AF-A0A0K0LC33-F1
#
_entry.id   AF-A0A0K0LC33-F1
#
_cell.length_a   1.000
_cell.length_b   1.000
_cell.length_c   1.000
_cell.angle_alpha   90.00
_cell.angle_beta   90.00
_cell.angle_gamma   90.00
#
_symmetry.space_group_name_H-M   'P 1'
#
loop_
_entity.id
_entity.type
_entity.pdbx_description
1 polymer ?
#
loop_
_entity_poly.entity_id
_entity_poly.type
_entity_poly.pdbx_seq_one_letter_code
_entity_poly.pdbx_strand_id
1 'polypeptide(L)'
;LPSVPLYPSSVLSAAKKDPIKELSKAYCSLKNTGQALNCIAENHQKKSIDQYGICVQKVKSLKTSGQISDFYCNKMNREEYAKVKACMDPEFRNWAATDPTFLPTLLNCMFKEKKSEG
;
A
#
# COMPACT_ATOMS: atom_id res chain seq x y z
N LEU A 1 -13.66 -1.33 -10.04
CA LEU A 1 -12.95 -0.03 -9.88
C LEU A 1 -13.51 1.03 -10.84
N PRO A 2 -13.44 2.33 -10.50
CA PRO A 2 -13.89 3.38 -11.41
C PRO A 2 -13.07 3.36 -12.71
N SER A 3 -13.73 3.69 -13.82
CA SER A 3 -13.12 3.82 -15.16
C SER A 3 -12.18 5.03 -15.28
N VAL A 4 -12.25 5.97 -14.33
CA VAL A 4 -11.39 7.16 -14.25
C VAL A 4 -10.46 7.05 -13.04
N PRO A 5 -9.14 7.28 -13.19
CA PRO A 5 -8.20 7.31 -12.07
C PRO A 5 -8.60 8.33 -11.01
N LEU A 6 -8.61 7.91 -9.74
CA LEU A 6 -8.89 8.77 -8.59
C LEU A 6 -7.64 9.49 -8.06
N TYR A 7 -6.46 9.06 -8.52
CA TYR A 7 -5.16 9.61 -8.16
C TYR A 7 -4.59 10.53 -9.27
N PRO A 8 -3.77 11.54 -8.92
CA PRO A 8 -3.06 12.34 -9.92
C PRO A 8 -2.10 11.50 -10.78
N SER A 9 -1.98 11.79 -12.07
CA SER A 9 -1.09 11.06 -13.00
C SER A 9 0.39 11.06 -12.56
N SER A 10 0.82 12.11 -11.87
CA SER A 10 2.15 12.20 -11.27
C SER A 10 2.41 11.13 -10.21
N VAL A 11 1.39 10.72 -9.45
CA VAL A 11 1.50 9.67 -8.42
C VAL A 11 1.77 8.31 -9.05
N LEU A 12 1.10 7.96 -10.14
CA LEU A 12 1.37 6.70 -10.84
C LEU A 12 2.79 6.67 -11.42
N SER A 13 3.25 7.80 -11.97
CA SER A 13 4.61 7.92 -12.51
C SER A 13 5.68 7.78 -11.42
N ALA A 14 5.43 8.34 -10.23
CA ALA A 14 6.31 8.17 -9.07
C ALA A 14 6.27 6.74 -8.52
N ALA A 15 5.08 6.12 -8.45
CA ALA A 15 4.90 4.76 -7.96
C ALA A 15 5.58 3.72 -8.88
N LYS A 16 5.67 3.97 -10.19
CA LYS A 16 6.46 3.12 -11.11
C LYS A 16 7.97 3.16 -10.80
N LYS A 17 8.48 4.25 -10.23
CA LYS A 17 9.90 4.40 -9.86
C LYS A 17 10.20 3.80 -8.48
N ASP A 18 9.36 4.12 -7.50
CA ASP A 18 9.45 3.64 -6.13
C ASP A 18 8.06 3.26 -5.58
N PRO A 19 7.58 2.03 -5.87
CA PRO A 19 6.24 1.59 -5.49
C PRO A 19 5.99 1.72 -4.00
N ILE A 20 6.95 1.28 -3.19
CA ILE A 20 6.79 1.24 -1.74
C ILE A 20 6.64 2.65 -1.21
N LYS A 21 7.53 3.58 -1.58
CA LYS A 21 7.47 4.96 -1.09
C LYS A 21 6.12 5.63 -1.35
N GLU A 22 5.62 5.56 -2.57
CA GLU A 22 4.36 6.23 -2.93
C GLU A 22 3.14 5.53 -2.34
N LEU A 23 3.13 4.20 -2.29
CA LEU A 23 2.06 3.44 -1.64
C LEU A 23 2.05 3.66 -0.13
N SER A 24 3.21 3.70 0.54
CA SER A 24 3.30 4.06 1.97
C SER A 24 2.69 5.43 2.23
N LYS A 25 3.04 6.42 1.40
CA LYS A 25 2.52 7.79 1.54
C LYS A 25 1.01 7.83 1.35
N ALA A 26 0.49 7.14 0.34
CA ALA A 26 -0.95 7.07 0.10
C ALA A 26 -1.68 6.35 1.23
N TYR A 27 -1.14 5.22 1.71
CA TYR A 27 -1.71 4.40 2.76
C TYR A 27 -1.71 5.08 4.14
N CYS A 28 -0.60 5.70 4.53
CA CYS A 28 -0.47 6.35 5.83
C CYS A 28 -1.19 7.70 5.95
N SER A 29 -1.79 8.17 4.85
CA SER A 29 -2.68 9.33 4.86
C SER A 29 -4.16 8.95 4.82
N LEU A 30 -4.48 7.66 4.93
CA LEU A 30 -5.86 7.19 5.06
C LEU A 30 -6.34 7.35 6.50
N LYS A 31 -7.57 7.84 6.67
CA LYS A 31 -8.25 7.79 7.97
C LYS A 31 -8.80 6.39 8.26
N ASN A 32 -9.27 5.68 7.22
CA ASN A 32 -9.77 4.32 7.32
C ASN A 32 -8.96 3.37 6.42
N THR A 33 -7.90 2.80 6.98
CA THR A 33 -7.08 1.80 6.28
C THR A 33 -7.85 0.52 5.96
N GLY A 34 -8.86 0.16 6.77
CA GLY A 34 -9.64 -1.07 6.60
C GLY A 34 -10.42 -1.10 5.28
N GLN A 35 -11.10 -0.01 4.93
CA GLN A 35 -11.86 0.07 3.67
C GLN A 35 -10.95 0.00 2.44
N ALA A 36 -9.79 0.66 2.47
CA ALA A 36 -8.82 0.55 1.37
C ALA A 36 -8.30 -0.90 1.21
N LEU A 37 -8.01 -1.59 2.32
CA LEU A 37 -7.59 -2.99 2.29
C LEU A 37 -8.69 -3.91 1.75
N ASN A 38 -9.96 -3.68 2.13
CA ASN A 38 -11.09 -4.42 1.58
C ASN A 38 -11.21 -4.21 0.07
N CYS A 39 -11.13 -2.96 -0.41
CA CYS A 39 -11.14 -2.66 -1.84
C CYS A 39 -9.99 -3.38 -2.58
N ILE A 40 -8.78 -3.39 -2.02
CA ILE A 40 -7.63 -4.09 -2.61
C ILE A 40 -7.89 -5.60 -2.68
N ALA A 41 -8.47 -6.20 -1.63
CA ALA A 41 -8.81 -7.61 -1.59
C ALA A 41 -9.90 -7.98 -2.60
N GLU A 42 -10.96 -7.18 -2.70
CA GLU A 42 -12.07 -7.36 -3.65
C GLU A 42 -11.62 -7.27 -5.11
N ASN A 43 -10.56 -6.51 -5.40
CA ASN A 43 -9.98 -6.39 -6.74
C ASN A 43 -8.79 -7.34 -6.96
N HIS A 44 -8.80 -8.49 -6.29
CA HIS A 44 -7.84 -9.60 -6.47
C HIS A 44 -6.36 -9.27 -6.14
N GLN A 45 -6.10 -8.20 -5.39
CA GLN A 45 -4.73 -7.80 -5.01
C GLN A 45 -4.39 -8.12 -3.55
N LYS A 46 -5.12 -9.06 -2.92
CA LYS A 46 -4.92 -9.50 -1.52
C LYS A 46 -3.46 -9.90 -1.24
N LYS A 47 -2.77 -10.52 -2.20
CA LYS A 47 -1.34 -10.90 -2.10
C LYS A 47 -0.43 -9.75 -1.65
N SER A 48 -0.75 -8.51 -2.04
CA SER A 48 0.02 -7.33 -1.64
C SER A 48 -0.19 -6.93 -0.18
N ILE A 49 -1.39 -7.19 0.35
CA ILE A 49 -1.73 -6.99 1.77
C ILE A 49 -0.99 -8.04 2.61
N ASP A 50 -1.01 -9.29 2.16
CA ASP A 50 -0.33 -10.40 2.84
C ASP A 50 1.20 -10.16 2.86
N GLN A 51 1.80 -9.77 1.74
CA GLN A 51 3.22 -9.42 1.67
C GLN A 51 3.58 -8.23 2.57
N TYR A 52 2.74 -7.20 2.61
CA TYR A 52 2.90 -6.09 3.54
C TYR A 52 2.90 -6.58 5.00
N GLY A 53 1.92 -7.40 5.38
CA GLY A 53 1.83 -7.98 6.73
C GLY A 53 3.06 -8.80 7.10
N ILE A 54 3.50 -9.69 6.21
CA ILE A 54 4.70 -10.53 6.39
C ILE A 54 5.94 -9.66 6.61
N CYS A 55 6.15 -8.64 5.78
CA CYS A 55 7.34 -7.80 5.86
C CYS A 55 7.37 -6.94 7.11
N VAL A 56 6.23 -6.40 7.56
CA VAL A 56 6.17 -5.69 8.84
C VAL A 56 6.42 -6.64 10.01
N GLN A 57 5.83 -7.84 9.97
CA GLN A 57 5.98 -8.84 11.05
C GLN A 57 7.40 -9.36 11.21
N LYS A 58 8.22 -9.36 10.14
CA LYS A 58 9.66 -9.67 10.22
C LYS A 58 10.46 -8.67 11.05
N VAL A 59 9.99 -7.43 11.14
CA VAL A 59 10.65 -6.36 11.91
C VAL A 59 10.05 -6.25 13.32
N LYS A 60 8.73 -6.40 13.42
CA LYS A 60 8.02 -6.31 14.70
C LYS A 60 6.88 -7.33 14.76
N SER A 61 6.89 -8.21 15.74
CA SER A 61 5.78 -9.15 15.95
C SER A 61 4.53 -8.41 16.43
N LEU A 62 3.51 -8.34 15.56
CA LEU A 62 2.24 -7.63 15.76
C LEU A 62 1.08 -8.57 15.43
N LYS A 63 0.01 -8.51 16.22
CA LYS A 63 -1.07 -9.51 16.20
C LYS A 63 -2.27 -9.13 15.34
N THR A 64 -2.51 -7.83 15.12
CA THR A 64 -3.69 -7.35 14.40
C THR A 64 -3.31 -6.42 13.24
N SER A 65 -4.18 -6.32 12.23
CA SER A 65 -3.99 -5.40 11.11
C SER A 65 -3.89 -3.95 11.59
N GLY A 66 -4.70 -3.53 12.56
CA GLY A 66 -4.62 -2.19 13.14
C GLY A 66 -3.28 -1.90 13.82
N GLN A 67 -2.69 -2.88 14.53
CA GLN A 67 -1.36 -2.74 15.11
C GLN A 67 -0.28 -2.62 14.04
N ILE A 68 -0.39 -3.40 12.95
CA ILE A 68 0.53 -3.36 11.80
C ILE A 68 0.48 -1.97 11.14
N SER A 69 -0.72 -1.45 10.85
CA SER A 69 -0.92 -0.13 10.26
C SER A 69 -0.38 1.01 11.14
N ASP A 70 -0.70 1.00 12.43
CA ASP A 70 -0.24 2.02 13.37
C ASP A 70 1.28 2.00 13.53
N PHE A 71 1.87 0.81 13.64
CA PHE A 71 3.32 0.69 13.69
C PHE A 71 3.96 1.25 12.42
N TYR A 72 3.52 0.79 11.24
CA TYR A 72 4.07 1.18 9.95
C TYR A 72 3.98 2.69 9.68
N CYS A 73 2.86 3.32 10.04
CA CYS A 73 2.62 4.72 9.72
C CYS A 73 3.09 5.71 10.79
N ASN A 74 3.09 5.32 12.07
CA ASN A 74 3.29 6.28 13.17
C ASN A 74 4.50 5.98 14.06
N LYS A 75 4.94 4.72 14.15
CA LYS A 75 5.94 4.30 15.15
C LYS A 75 7.24 3.75 14.55
N MET A 76 7.21 3.42 13.26
CA MET A 76 8.34 2.85 12.55
C MET A 76 9.46 3.87 12.39
N ASN A 77 10.65 3.52 12.86
CA ASN A 77 11.82 4.36 12.64
C ASN A 77 12.43 4.13 11.24
N ARG A 78 13.45 4.93 10.88
CA ARG A 78 14.07 4.88 9.55
C ARG A 78 14.73 3.53 9.23
N GLU A 79 15.37 2.89 10.21
CA GLU A 79 16.05 1.61 10.01
C GLU A 79 15.03 0.48 9.79
N GLU A 80 13.98 0.46 10.61
CA GLU A 80 12.86 -0.45 10.48
C GLU A 80 12.15 -0.28 9.12
N TYR A 81 11.91 0.95 8.70
CA TYR A 81 11.34 1.26 7.38
C TYR A 81 12.22 0.71 6.25
N ALA A 82 13.54 0.88 6.33
CA ALA A 82 14.45 0.34 5.32
C ALA A 82 14.37 -1.19 5.22
N LYS A 83 14.27 -1.89 6.36
CA LYS A 83 14.09 -3.36 6.40
C LYS A 83 12.76 -3.80 5.80
N VAL A 84 11.67 -3.13 6.15
CA VAL A 84 10.34 -3.43 5.59
C VAL A 84 10.31 -3.15 4.08
N LYS A 85 10.85 -2.00 3.65
CA LYS A 85 10.97 -1.65 2.23
C LYS A 85 11.78 -2.72 1.48
N ALA A 86 12.95 -3.10 1.97
CA ALA A 86 13.78 -4.13 1.33
C ALA A 86 13.06 -5.48 1.19
N CYS A 87 12.16 -5.82 2.11
CA CYS A 87 11.33 -7.01 2.02
C CYS A 87 10.17 -6.89 1.00
N MET A 88 9.55 -5.71 0.87
CA MET A 88 8.40 -5.52 -0.02
C MET A 88 8.79 -5.19 -1.47
N ASP A 89 9.85 -4.40 -1.66
CA ASP A 89 10.21 -3.78 -2.94
C ASP A 89 10.36 -4.80 -4.09
N PRO A 90 11.01 -5.97 -3.92
CA PRO A 90 11.17 -6.93 -5.00
C PRO A 90 9.84 -7.45 -5.56
N GLU A 91 8.93 -7.88 -4.68
CA GLU A 91 7.62 -8.41 -5.08
C GLU A 91 6.73 -7.33 -5.70
N PHE A 92 6.71 -6.13 -5.10
CA PHE A 92 5.91 -5.02 -5.62
C PHE A 92 6.41 -4.54 -6.98
N ARG A 93 7.73 -4.53 -7.22
CA ARG A 93 8.29 -4.23 -8.54
C ARG A 93 7.95 -5.31 -9.55
N ASN A 94 8.05 -6.59 -9.17
CA ASN A 94 7.68 -7.70 -10.03
C ASN A 94 6.20 -7.61 -10.44
N TRP A 95 5.29 -7.45 -9.48
CA TRP A 95 3.86 -7.31 -9.79
C TRP A 95 3.55 -6.06 -10.62
N ALA A 96 4.21 -4.94 -10.35
CA ALA A 96 4.04 -3.73 -11.17
C ALA A 96 4.53 -3.91 -12.62
N ALA A 97 5.50 -4.80 -12.85
CA ALA A 97 6.03 -5.11 -14.18
C ALA A 97 5.16 -6.14 -14.92
N THR A 98 4.64 -7.15 -14.21
CA THR A 98 3.88 -8.25 -14.82
C THR A 98 2.38 -8.00 -14.90
N ASP A 99 1.83 -7.15 -14.05
CA ASP A 99 0.41 -6.80 -13.99
C ASP A 99 0.24 -5.27 -14.13
N PRO A 100 -0.17 -4.77 -15.32
CA PRO A 100 -0.31 -3.34 -15.55
C PRO A 100 -1.41 -2.71 -14.71
N THR A 101 -2.31 -3.50 -14.13
CA THR A 101 -3.41 -3.03 -13.28
C THR A 101 -3.03 -2.96 -11.81
N PHE A 102 -1.88 -3.51 -11.41
CA PHE A 102 -1.46 -3.63 -10.01
C PHE A 102 -1.39 -2.26 -9.30
N LEU A 103 -0.48 -1.38 -9.72
CA LEU A 103 -0.32 -0.05 -9.11
C LEU A 103 -1.58 0.82 -9.26
N PRO A 104 -2.24 0.88 -10.44
CA PRO A 104 -3.50 1.59 -10.59
C PRO A 104 -4.60 1.14 -9.61
N THR A 105 -4.73 -0.17 -9.38
CA THR A 105 -5.75 -0.73 -8.48
C THR A 105 -5.49 -0.31 -7.03
N LEU A 106 -4.26 -0.50 -6.55
CA LEU A 106 -3.88 -0.13 -5.18
C LEU A 106 -4.09 1.36 -4.94
N LEU A 107 -3.61 2.21 -5.86
CA LEU A 107 -3.76 3.66 -5.76
C LEU A 107 -5.22 4.10 -5.81
N ASN A 108 -6.03 3.52 -6.71
CA ASN A 108 -7.45 3.85 -6.77
C ASN A 108 -8.18 3.48 -5.47
N CYS A 109 -7.92 2.30 -4.90
CA CYS A 109 -8.51 1.92 -3.63
C CYS A 109 -8.14 2.89 -2.50
N MET A 110 -6.86 3.28 -2.40
CA MET A 110 -6.42 4.23 -1.38
C MET A 110 -6.99 5.66 -1.61
N PHE A 111 -7.07 6.12 -2.86
CA PHE A 111 -7.59 7.45 -3.17
C PHE A 111 -9.13 7.53 -3.15
N LYS A 112 -9.83 6.41 -3.34
CA LYS A 112 -11.28 6.31 -3.13
C LYS A 112 -11.62 6.67 -1.68
N GLU A 113 -10.94 6.06 -0.73
CA GLU A 113 -11.15 6.32 0.70
C GLU A 113 -10.87 7.77 1.10
N LYS A 114 -9.88 8.42 0.47
CA LYS A 114 -9.64 9.85 0.71
C LYS A 114 -10.76 10.75 0.22
N LYS A 115 -11.48 10.34 -0.83
CA LYS A 115 -12.55 11.13 -1.46
C LYS A 115 -13.94 10.82 -0.93
N SER A 116 -14.15 9.65 -0.31
CA SER A 116 -15.43 9.22 0.23
C SER A 116 -15.91 9.98 1.49
N GLU A 117 -15.16 11.00 1.93
CA GLU A 117 -15.55 11.94 3.01
C GLU A 117 -15.73 13.39 2.51
N GLY A 118 -16.25 13.56 1.29
CA GLY A 118 -16.69 14.85 0.75
C GLY A 118 -18.20 14.96 0.67
#